data_AF-A0A542M3F5-F1
#
_entry.id   AF-A0A542M3F5-F1
#
_cell.length_a   1.000
_cell.length_b   1.000
_cell.length_c   1.000
_cell.angle_alpha   90.00
_cell.angle_beta   90.00
_cell.angle_gamma   90.00
#
_symmetry.space_group_name_H-M   'P 1'
#
loop_
_entity.id
_entity.type
_entity.pdbx_description
1 polymer ?
#
loop_
_entity_poly.entity_id
_entity_poly.type
_entity_poly.pdbx_seq_one_letter_code
_entity_poly.pdbx_strand_id
1 'polypeptide(L)'
;MMKSLLLACCLLFTGAVQAAQPDPALVKQVNAFVDGWHDDAAHARMVYFDKMAPDGVYIGTDRSELWQREAFRAWGRKYFEGKKAAWIFHATRRNVHVSDDGKLVWFDELLDTENMGHCMASGVLRKTAGGFEILHYQLSIAVPNEVADQVTGLIKAAEAKAAAKPATGS
;
A
#
# COMPACT_ATOMS: atom_id res chain seq x y z
N MET A 1 -70.14 8.38 -17.51
CA MET A 1 -69.09 8.71 -16.51
C MET A 1 -68.40 7.43 -16.11
N MET A 2 -67.15 7.23 -16.51
CA MET A 2 -66.39 6.00 -16.20
C MET A 2 -64.95 6.42 -15.86
N LYS A 3 -64.58 6.30 -14.58
CA LYS A 3 -63.21 6.49 -14.08
C LYS A 3 -62.56 5.11 -14.05
N SER A 4 -61.67 4.82 -15.00
CA SER A 4 -60.70 3.73 -14.94
C SER A 4 -59.34 4.34 -15.26
N LEU A 5 -58.43 4.40 -14.29
CA LEU A 5 -57.49 3.33 -13.94
C LEU A 5 -56.41 3.18 -15.03
N LEU A 6 -55.30 3.90 -14.85
CA LEU A 6 -54.00 3.64 -15.48
C LEU A 6 -52.92 4.42 -14.71
N LEU A 7 -52.66 3.99 -13.49
CA LEU A 7 -51.43 4.31 -12.77
C LEU A 7 -50.47 3.13 -13.01
N ALA A 8 -49.95 3.03 -14.23
CA ALA A 8 -49.05 1.95 -14.63
C ALA A 8 -47.60 2.40 -14.48
N CYS A 9 -46.95 1.85 -13.45
CA CYS A 9 -45.56 1.41 -13.41
C CYS A 9 -44.55 2.16 -14.30
N CYS A 10 -43.94 3.20 -13.75
CA CYS A 10 -42.56 3.58 -14.07
C CYS A 10 -41.78 3.79 -12.77
N LEU A 11 -41.79 2.76 -11.90
CA LEU A 11 -40.70 2.59 -10.93
C LEU A 11 -39.49 2.13 -11.74
N LEU A 12 -38.74 3.10 -12.24
CA LEU A 12 -37.40 2.91 -12.76
C LEU A 12 -36.61 2.20 -11.67
N PHE A 13 -36.39 0.89 -11.82
CA PHE A 13 -35.35 0.17 -11.11
C PHE A 13 -34.03 0.79 -11.55
N THR A 14 -33.62 1.85 -10.86
CA THR A 14 -32.22 2.24 -10.79
C THR A 14 -31.54 1.13 -10.01
N GLY A 15 -31.15 0.06 -10.72
CA GLY A 15 -30.23 -0.92 -10.18
C GLY A 15 -28.96 -0.18 -9.83
N ALA A 16 -28.76 0.11 -8.55
CA ALA A 16 -27.45 0.50 -8.07
C ALA A 16 -26.50 -0.60 -8.52
N VAL A 17 -25.53 -0.25 -9.36
CA VAL A 17 -24.41 -1.14 -9.66
C VAL A 17 -23.66 -1.26 -8.35
N GLN A 18 -24.04 -2.23 -7.53
CA GLN A 18 -23.30 -2.61 -6.35
C GLN A 18 -21.99 -3.17 -6.88
N ALA A 19 -20.89 -2.45 -6.68
CA ALA A 19 -19.57 -2.99 -6.98
C ALA A 19 -19.45 -4.33 -6.24
N ALA A 20 -19.26 -5.41 -7.02
CA ALA A 20 -19.18 -6.75 -6.46
C ALA A 20 -18.03 -6.77 -5.45
N GLN A 21 -18.35 -7.14 -4.21
CA GLN A 21 -17.30 -7.33 -3.21
C GLN A 21 -16.38 -8.47 -3.68
N PRO A 22 -15.06 -8.36 -3.45
CA PRO A 22 -14.15 -9.41 -3.87
C PRO A 22 -14.50 -10.72 -3.16
N ASP A 23 -14.30 -11.83 -3.88
CA ASP A 23 -14.46 -13.17 -3.33
C ASP A 23 -13.70 -13.30 -1.99
N PRO A 24 -14.36 -13.70 -0.88
CA PRO A 24 -13.70 -13.89 0.41
C PRO A 24 -12.47 -14.81 0.35
N ALA A 25 -12.45 -15.80 -0.54
CA ALA A 25 -11.29 -16.67 -0.73
C ALA A 25 -10.10 -15.89 -1.31
N LEU A 26 -10.36 -15.02 -2.29
CA LEU A 26 -9.34 -14.11 -2.84
C LEU A 26 -8.83 -13.16 -1.76
N VAL A 27 -9.71 -12.54 -0.98
CA VAL A 27 -9.34 -11.62 0.12
C VAL A 27 -8.40 -12.32 1.11
N LYS A 28 -8.72 -13.57 1.49
CA LYS A 28 -7.86 -14.37 2.38
C LYS A 28 -6.48 -14.65 1.78
N GLN A 29 -6.40 -14.96 0.48
CA GLN A 29 -5.13 -15.20 -0.20
C GLN A 29 -4.27 -13.93 -0.28
N VAL A 30 -4.89 -12.79 -0.58
CA VAL A 30 -4.21 -11.48 -0.63
C VAL A 30 -3.68 -11.11 0.75
N ASN A 31 -4.48 -11.28 1.81
CA ASN A 31 -4.04 -11.04 3.18
C ASN A 31 -2.84 -11.93 3.53
N ALA A 32 -2.93 -13.23 3.30
CA ALA A 32 -1.83 -14.15 3.59
C ALA A 32 -0.54 -13.79 2.81
N PHE A 33 -0.67 -13.36 1.56
CA PHE A 33 0.48 -12.93 0.76
C PHE A 33 1.15 -11.67 1.32
N VAL A 34 0.36 -10.62 1.61
CA VAL A 34 0.87 -9.34 2.12
C VAL A 34 1.38 -9.49 3.55
N ASP A 35 0.69 -10.23 4.42
CA ASP A 35 1.15 -10.53 5.77
C ASP A 35 2.45 -11.33 5.75
N GLY A 36 2.57 -12.30 4.85
CA GLY A 36 3.81 -13.03 4.65
C GLY A 36 4.95 -12.13 4.14
N TRP A 37 4.64 -11.10 3.34
CA TRP A 37 5.64 -10.13 2.89
C TRP A 37 6.11 -9.24 4.03
N HIS A 38 5.19 -8.74 4.87
CA HIS A 38 5.53 -8.03 6.11
C HIS A 38 6.35 -8.90 7.07
N ASP A 39 5.99 -10.18 7.19
CA ASP A 39 6.72 -11.16 7.99
C ASP A 39 8.14 -11.43 7.47
N ASP A 40 8.38 -11.36 6.16
CA ASP A 40 9.73 -11.45 5.60
C ASP A 40 10.60 -10.26 6.03
N ALA A 41 10.04 -9.04 6.04
CA ALA A 41 10.74 -7.85 6.55
C ALA A 41 10.98 -7.92 8.06
N ALA A 42 9.98 -8.37 8.83
CA ALA A 42 10.07 -8.48 10.28
C ALA A 42 11.17 -9.45 10.73
N HIS A 43 11.49 -10.44 9.89
CA HIS A 43 12.54 -11.43 10.13
C HIS A 43 13.78 -11.25 9.23
N ALA A 44 13.92 -10.08 8.59
CA ALA A 44 15.07 -9.73 7.76
C ALA A 44 15.40 -10.77 6.66
N ARG A 45 14.38 -11.41 6.08
CA ARG A 45 14.53 -12.42 5.03
C ARG A 45 14.60 -11.77 3.65
N MET A 46 15.67 -12.06 2.91
CA MET A 46 15.91 -11.48 1.58
C MET A 46 14.86 -11.85 0.52
N VAL A 47 14.06 -12.91 0.75
CA VAL A 47 12.92 -13.28 -0.11
C VAL A 47 11.81 -12.22 -0.11
N TYR A 48 11.83 -11.28 0.84
CA TYR A 48 11.02 -10.07 0.85
C TYR A 48 11.02 -9.36 -0.51
N PHE A 49 12.21 -9.18 -1.09
CA PHE A 49 12.35 -8.49 -2.38
C PHE A 49 11.88 -9.37 -3.55
N ASP A 50 11.95 -10.70 -3.43
CA ASP A 50 11.55 -11.63 -4.49
C ASP A 50 10.01 -11.71 -4.65
N LYS A 51 9.24 -11.25 -3.67
CA LYS A 51 7.77 -11.09 -3.75
C LYS A 51 7.34 -9.86 -4.56
N MET A 52 8.28 -8.95 -4.85
CA MET A 52 8.04 -7.86 -5.80
C MET A 52 8.33 -8.32 -7.22
N ALA A 53 7.52 -7.84 -8.16
CA ALA A 53 7.72 -8.07 -9.57
C ALA A 53 9.07 -7.49 -10.03
N PRO A 54 9.71 -8.04 -11.08
CA PRO A 54 10.94 -7.47 -11.64
C PRO A 54 10.82 -6.00 -12.03
N ASP A 55 9.63 -5.59 -12.48
CA ASP A 55 9.20 -4.24 -12.81
C ASP A 55 8.53 -3.50 -11.63
N GLY A 56 8.67 -4.03 -10.41
CA GLY A 56 7.99 -3.55 -9.21
C GLY A 56 8.58 -2.25 -8.66
N VAL A 57 7.71 -1.39 -8.15
CA VAL A 57 8.05 -0.09 -7.56
C VAL A 57 7.74 -0.08 -6.06
N TYR A 58 8.67 0.46 -5.27
CA TYR A 58 8.47 0.77 -3.86
C TYR A 58 8.68 2.27 -3.62
N ILE A 59 7.70 2.91 -3.00
CA ILE A 59 7.75 4.31 -2.55
C ILE A 59 7.72 4.30 -1.03
N GLY A 60 8.80 4.80 -0.43
CA GLY A 60 8.95 4.89 1.01
C GLY A 60 8.36 6.18 1.59
N THR A 61 8.68 6.46 2.85
CA THR A 61 8.12 7.61 3.58
C THR A 61 8.92 8.89 3.36
N ASP A 62 10.19 8.81 2.95
CA ASP A 62 10.98 9.98 2.60
C ASP A 62 10.73 10.40 1.15
N ARG A 63 10.70 11.72 0.89
CA ARG A 63 10.36 12.28 -0.44
C ARG A 63 11.30 11.84 -1.57
N SER A 64 12.50 11.38 -1.25
CA SER A 64 13.48 10.89 -2.22
C SER A 64 13.32 9.39 -2.52
N GLU A 65 12.47 8.69 -1.77
CA GLU A 65 12.29 7.24 -1.90
C GLU A 65 11.31 6.89 -3.02
N LEU A 66 11.88 6.62 -4.18
CA LEU A 66 11.20 5.97 -5.29
C LEU A 66 12.17 4.94 -5.86
N TRP A 67 11.86 3.66 -5.65
CA TRP A 67 12.78 2.57 -5.95
C TRP A 67 12.18 1.57 -6.92
N GLN A 68 12.95 1.21 -7.93
CA GLN A 68 12.75 -0.04 -8.67
C GLN A 68 13.28 -1.21 -7.84
N ARG A 69 12.66 -2.40 -7.95
CA ARG A 69 12.96 -3.57 -7.11
C ARG A 69 14.45 -3.83 -6.88
N GLU A 70 15.26 -3.88 -7.95
CA GLU A 70 16.69 -4.22 -7.80
C GLU A 70 17.48 -3.14 -7.06
N ALA A 71 17.17 -1.87 -7.31
CA ALA A 71 17.78 -0.76 -6.58
C ALA A 71 17.34 -0.78 -5.11
N PHE A 72 16.06 -1.06 -4.85
CA PHE A 72 15.53 -1.20 -3.50
C PHE A 72 16.20 -2.35 -2.74
N ARG A 73 16.34 -3.51 -3.39
CA ARG A 73 17.03 -4.68 -2.85
C ARG A 73 18.48 -4.37 -2.51
N ALA A 74 19.21 -3.74 -3.44
CA ALA A 74 20.61 -3.37 -3.24
C ALA A 74 20.79 -2.43 -2.05
N TRP A 75 19.99 -1.37 -1.97
CA TRP A 75 20.02 -0.43 -0.85
C TRP A 75 19.56 -1.08 0.47
N GLY A 76 18.53 -1.93 0.39
CA GLY A 76 17.87 -2.59 1.52
C GLY A 76 18.74 -3.65 2.19
N ARG A 77 19.73 -4.23 1.51
CA ARG A 77 20.66 -5.24 2.06
C ARG A 77 21.22 -4.86 3.44
N LYS A 78 21.56 -3.59 3.66
CA LYS A 78 22.11 -3.11 4.95
C LYS A 78 21.15 -3.27 6.14
N TYR A 79 19.85 -3.37 5.86
CA TYR A 79 18.80 -3.60 6.86
C TYR A 79 18.38 -5.07 7.00
N PHE A 80 18.77 -5.95 6.06
CA PHE A 80 18.38 -7.36 6.07
C PHE A 80 19.56 -8.27 6.41
N GLU A 81 20.69 -8.11 5.73
CA GLU A 81 21.79 -9.05 5.84
C GLU A 81 22.48 -8.96 7.21
N GLY A 82 22.50 -10.09 7.92
CA GLY A 82 23.02 -10.17 9.28
C GLY A 82 22.18 -9.44 10.33
N LYS A 83 20.93 -9.06 10.00
CA LYS A 83 19.99 -8.44 10.94
C LYS A 83 18.95 -9.45 11.42
N LYS A 84 18.39 -9.20 12.61
CA LYS A 84 17.30 -10.02 13.16
C LYS A 84 15.92 -9.56 12.65
N ALA A 85 15.79 -8.27 12.37
CA ALA A 85 14.59 -7.64 11.86
C ALA A 85 14.99 -6.42 11.00
N ALA A 86 14.21 -6.14 9.95
CA ALA A 86 14.35 -4.92 9.17
C ALA A 86 13.23 -3.94 9.53
N TRP A 87 12.00 -4.23 9.08
CA TRP A 87 10.82 -3.42 9.32
C TRP A 87 9.69 -4.29 9.86
N ILE A 88 9.01 -3.82 10.90
CA ILE A 88 7.92 -4.55 11.54
C ILE A 88 6.62 -3.76 11.30
N PHE A 89 5.71 -4.39 10.56
CA PHE A 89 4.42 -3.83 10.19
C PHE A 89 3.31 -4.76 10.64
N HIS A 90 2.36 -4.24 11.41
CA HIS A 90 1.17 -4.97 11.84
C HIS A 90 -0.07 -4.37 11.20
N ALA A 91 -0.69 -5.07 10.25
CA ALA A 91 -1.91 -4.59 9.63
C ALA A 91 -3.08 -4.66 10.61
N THR A 92 -3.68 -3.51 10.89
CA THR A 92 -4.90 -3.39 11.72
C THR A 92 -6.16 -3.36 10.86
N ARG A 93 -6.02 -2.98 9.59
CA ARG A 93 -7.07 -2.99 8.58
C ARG A 93 -6.42 -3.21 7.22
N ARG A 94 -7.04 -4.05 6.39
CA ARG A 94 -6.73 -4.16 4.96
C ARG A 94 -8.00 -4.29 4.14
N ASN A 95 -8.20 -3.37 3.20
CA ASN A 95 -9.27 -3.44 2.20
C ASN A 95 -8.68 -4.01 0.92
N VAL A 96 -9.41 -4.91 0.26
CA VAL A 96 -8.94 -5.58 -0.96
C VAL A 96 -9.94 -5.30 -2.08
N HIS A 97 -9.41 -5.07 -3.26
CA HIS A 97 -10.16 -4.77 -4.48
C HIS A 97 -9.56 -5.55 -5.65
N VAL A 98 -10.35 -5.79 -6.68
CA VAL A 98 -9.94 -6.60 -7.83
C VAL A 98 -10.48 -6.00 -9.13
N SER A 99 -9.71 -6.09 -10.21
CA SER A 99 -10.15 -5.69 -11.54
C SER A 99 -11.26 -6.60 -12.07
N ASP A 100 -12.07 -6.11 -12.99
CA ASP A 100 -13.15 -6.90 -13.62
C ASP A 100 -12.63 -8.18 -14.28
N ASP A 101 -11.42 -8.15 -14.85
CA ASP A 101 -10.77 -9.32 -15.45
C ASP A 101 -10.04 -10.22 -14.44
N GLY A 102 -10.06 -9.84 -13.16
CA GLY A 102 -9.48 -10.59 -12.06
C GLY A 102 -7.97 -10.58 -11.98
N LYS A 103 -7.24 -9.94 -12.91
CA LYS A 103 -5.77 -10.04 -13.03
C LYS A 103 -5.00 -9.11 -12.11
N LEU A 104 -5.58 -7.95 -11.79
CA LEU A 104 -5.00 -6.99 -10.86
C LEU A 104 -5.80 -6.98 -9.57
N VAL A 105 -5.07 -6.89 -8.47
CA VAL A 105 -5.63 -6.66 -7.13
C VAL A 105 -4.98 -5.40 -6.60
N TRP A 106 -5.74 -4.52 -5.97
CA TRP A 106 -5.17 -3.44 -5.18
C TRP A 106 -5.73 -3.46 -3.78
N PHE A 107 -4.95 -2.95 -2.85
CA PHE A 107 -5.33 -2.89 -1.45
C PHE A 107 -4.86 -1.60 -0.82
N ASP A 108 -5.57 -1.16 0.20
CA ASP A 108 -5.09 -0.20 1.18
C ASP A 108 -5.03 -0.86 2.54
N GLU A 109 -4.01 -0.51 3.33
CA GLU A 109 -3.85 -1.01 4.68
C GLU A 109 -3.47 0.10 5.65
N LEU A 110 -3.99 -0.02 6.87
CA LEU A 110 -3.53 0.73 8.03
C LEU A 110 -2.61 -0.17 8.83
N LEU A 111 -1.39 0.31 9.08
CA LEU A 111 -0.34 -0.41 9.75
C LEU A 111 -0.06 0.23 11.10
N ASP A 112 0.11 -0.60 12.12
CA ASP A 112 0.78 -0.21 13.34
C ASP A 112 2.28 -0.53 13.24
N THR A 113 3.11 0.42 13.66
CA THR A 113 4.58 0.32 13.57
C THR A 113 5.21 0.90 14.83
N GLU A 114 6.27 0.25 15.32
CA GLU A 114 6.91 0.67 16.58
C GLU A 114 7.61 2.03 16.47
N ASN A 115 8.25 2.31 15.32
CA ASN A 115 9.15 3.46 15.17
C ASN A 115 8.55 4.66 14.42
N MET A 116 7.50 4.45 13.61
CA MET A 116 6.88 5.52 12.81
C MET A 116 5.46 5.86 13.29
N GLY A 117 4.93 5.15 14.29
CA GLY A 117 3.51 5.19 14.62
C GLY A 117 2.66 4.56 13.52
N HIS A 118 1.43 5.03 13.36
CA HIS A 118 0.56 4.50 12.31
C HIS A 118 1.03 4.92 10.92
N CYS A 119 1.02 3.96 10.00
CA CYS A 119 1.29 4.19 8.59
C CYS A 119 0.08 3.76 7.76
N MET A 120 -0.19 4.50 6.69
CA MET A 120 -1.08 4.07 5.63
C MET A 120 -0.24 3.57 4.47
N ALA A 121 -0.65 2.46 3.88
CA ALA A 121 -0.04 1.97 2.67
C ALA A 121 -1.08 1.58 1.63
N SER A 122 -0.66 1.60 0.37
CA SER A 122 -1.44 1.06 -0.73
C SER A 122 -0.55 0.23 -1.63
N GLY A 123 -1.06 -0.89 -2.11
CA GLY A 123 -0.32 -1.80 -2.96
C GLY A 123 -1.14 -2.29 -4.14
N VAL A 124 -0.44 -2.62 -5.22
CA VAL A 124 -1.00 -3.26 -6.41
C VAL A 124 -0.29 -4.59 -6.61
N LEU A 125 -1.07 -5.65 -6.75
CA LEU A 125 -0.61 -7.00 -7.01
C LEU A 125 -1.01 -7.44 -8.42
N ARG A 126 -0.10 -8.15 -9.08
CA ARG A 126 -0.40 -8.93 -10.29
C ARG A 126 -0.63 -10.38 -9.89
N LYS A 127 -1.74 -10.97 -10.34
CA LYS A 127 -1.91 -12.42 -10.25
C LYS A 127 -1.02 -13.12 -11.25
N THR A 128 -0.34 -14.16 -10.81
CA THR A 128 0.51 -15.02 -11.64
C THR A 128 0.03 -16.46 -11.54
N ALA A 129 0.56 -17.35 -12.37
CA ALA A 129 0.28 -18.78 -12.26
C ALA A 129 0.72 -19.37 -10.89
N GLY A 130 1.69 -18.73 -10.21
CA GLY A 130 2.25 -19.17 -8.93
C GLY A 130 1.73 -18.42 -7.70
N GLY A 131 0.78 -17.49 -7.85
CA GLY A 131 0.24 -16.68 -6.75
C GLY A 131 0.17 -15.20 -7.11
N PHE A 132 0.86 -14.37 -6.34
CA PHE A 132 0.88 -12.91 -6.50
C PHE A 132 2.31 -12.38 -6.54
N GLU A 133 2.47 -11.21 -7.14
CA GLU A 133 3.66 -10.39 -7.02
C GLU A 133 3.27 -8.91 -6.88
N ILE A 134 4.08 -8.14 -6.17
CA ILE A 134 3.85 -6.72 -5.92
C ILE A 134 4.36 -5.91 -7.12
N LEU A 135 3.46 -5.22 -7.81
CA LEU A 135 3.79 -4.27 -8.87
C LEU A 135 4.13 -2.89 -8.31
N HIS A 136 3.42 -2.48 -7.27
CA HIS A 136 3.58 -1.16 -6.68
C HIS A 136 3.26 -1.24 -5.20
N TYR A 137 4.04 -0.55 -4.37
CA TYR A 137 3.74 -0.35 -2.96
C TYR A 137 4.16 1.05 -2.55
N GLN A 138 3.26 1.78 -1.89
CA GLN A 138 3.54 3.10 -1.32
C GLN A 138 3.23 3.08 0.17
N LEU A 139 4.20 3.51 0.97
CA LEU A 139 4.09 3.67 2.42
C LEU A 139 4.11 5.15 2.79
N SER A 140 3.26 5.56 3.73
CA SER A 140 3.23 6.93 4.23
C SER A 140 2.89 6.96 5.71
N ILE A 141 3.51 7.87 6.46
CA ILE A 141 3.13 8.11 7.86
C ILE A 141 1.71 8.69 7.87
N ALA A 142 0.82 8.12 8.68
CA ALA A 142 -0.58 8.54 8.79
C ALA A 142 -0.69 9.75 9.74
N VAL A 143 -0.26 10.92 9.26
CA VAL A 143 -0.25 12.16 10.04
C VAL A 143 -1.69 12.59 10.37
N PRO A 144 -2.05 12.73 11.66
CA PRO A 144 -3.36 13.28 12.04
C PRO A 144 -3.53 14.72 11.53
N ASN A 145 -4.73 15.05 11.05
CA ASN A 145 -5.00 16.37 10.48
C ASN A 145 -4.80 17.50 11.50
N GLU A 146 -5.04 17.22 12.78
CA GLU A 146 -4.90 18.17 13.89
C GLU A 146 -3.45 18.65 14.10
N VAL A 147 -2.46 17.88 13.62
CA VAL A 147 -1.03 18.21 13.74
C VAL A 147 -0.36 18.48 12.39
N ALA A 148 -1.12 18.50 11.29
CA ALA A 148 -0.59 18.64 9.93
C ALA A 148 0.23 19.92 9.73
N ASP A 149 -0.20 21.05 10.30
CA ASP A 149 0.53 22.32 10.21
C ASP A 149 1.89 22.26 10.92
N GLN A 150 1.96 21.59 12.07
CA GLN A 150 3.20 21.41 12.82
C GLN A 150 4.19 20.56 12.03
N VAL A 151 3.72 19.43 11.49
CA VAL A 151 4.53 18.55 10.64
C VAL A 151 5.02 19.29 9.40
N THR A 152 4.16 20.07 8.75
CA THR A 152 4.53 20.91 7.60
C THR A 152 5.62 21.91 7.95
N GLY A 153 5.56 22.52 9.14
CA GLY A 153 6.62 23.39 9.66
C GLY A 153 7.96 22.65 9.83
N LEU A 154 7.94 21.44 10.41
CA LEU A 154 9.13 20.60 10.59
C LEU A 154 9.76 20.19 9.25
N ILE A 155 8.93 19.81 8.27
CA ILE A 155 9.38 19.46 6.91
C ILE A 155 10.13 20.65 6.29
N LYS A 156 9.50 21.83 6.28
CA LYS A 156 10.11 23.04 5.70
C LYS A 156 11.46 23.38 6.37
N ALA A 157 11.52 23.28 7.69
CA ALA A 157 12.76 23.55 8.43
C ALA A 157 13.87 22.54 8.09
N ALA A 158 13.54 21.25 8.00
CA ALA A 158 14.49 20.19 7.65
C ALA A 158 15.02 20.37 6.21
N GLU A 159 14.14 20.66 5.26
CA GLU A 159 14.49 20.87 3.85
C GLU A 159 15.34 22.14 3.65
N ALA A 160 14.99 23.24 4.32
CA ALA A 160 15.79 24.46 4.28
C ALA A 160 17.21 24.23 4.85
N LYS A 161 17.32 23.48 5.95
CA LYS A 161 18.62 23.11 6.54
C LYS A 161 19.45 22.24 5.59
N ALA A 162 18.81 21.29 4.89
CA ALA A 162 19.48 20.46 3.91
C ALA A 162 19.98 21.27 2.71
N ALA A 163 19.19 22.23 2.22
CA ALA A 163 19.57 23.13 1.14
C ALA A 163 20.69 24.12 1.53
N ALA A 164 20.75 24.51 2.80
CA ALA A 164 21.77 25.43 3.31
C ALA A 164 23.12 24.76 3.62
N LYS A 165 23.21 23.42 3.63
CA LYS A 165 24.47 22.72 3.87
C LYS A 165 25.33 22.83 2.59
N PRO A 166 26.50 23.52 2.62
CA PRO A 166 27.36 23.61 1.45
C PRO A 166 27.77 22.20 1.01
N ALA A 167 27.90 21.99 -0.31
CA ALA A 167 28.40 20.76 -0.89
C ALA A 167 29.88 20.57 -0.50
N THR A 168 30.14 20.05 0.70
CA THR A 168 31.49 19.75 1.15
C THR A 168 31.85 18.32 0.80
N GLY A 169 32.70 18.18 -0.22
CA GLY A 169 33.73 17.13 -0.32
C GLY A 169 33.43 15.96 -1.25
N SER A 170 34.07 15.99 -2.43
CA SER A 170 34.49 14.79 -3.16
C SER A 170 35.53 14.00 -2.37
#